data_AF-A0AAD5BVF8-F1
#
_entry.id   AF-A0AAD5BVF8-F1
#
_cell.length_a   1.000
_cell.length_b   1.000
_cell.length_c   1.000
_cell.angle_alpha   90.00
_cell.angle_beta   90.00
_cell.angle_gamma   90.00
#
_symmetry.space_group_name_H-M   'P 1'
#
loop_
_entity.id
_entity.type
_entity.pdbx_description
1 polymer ?
#
loop_
_entity_poly.entity_id
_entity_poly.type
_entity_poly.pdbx_seq_one_letter_code
_entity_poly.pdbx_strand_id
1 'polypeptide(L)'
;MYINTSTNSKVENTHISLDILHFLFEGFFISFQNMIGLEDVYKVVVATVPLYVALLLGYGSVRWCHIFTHEQCDAINRFVCFFTLPLFTFEFTAHIDPFNMNYRFIGADAISKVIIVIVLAFWARFSSKGSCSWAITSYSLSTLTNSLVVGVPLVRAMYGQEFVNLVVQGSVIQAIVWLTGLLFVLECRRSVMTDCSVNVTDLKDLEGNLKSDVEQAIGARSSLVSLMKVVSLKLAMNPNSYSCVIGIIWATISNRFNWPMPEMIEGSVLIMSKAGTGTAMFSMGLFMAKQEKLIACGTTLTMLAIVLKFFAGPATMAISCIAVGLHGDVLRVAIIQSAIPQSITSFIYAKEYGLHPDVLSTAVVFGMIATLPVMVGLYAVLEFLH
;
A
#
# COMPACT_ATOMS: atom_id res chain seq x y z
N MET A 1 13.41 -41.83 -43.81
CA MET A 1 14.13 -40.54 -43.82
C MET A 1 13.08 -39.45 -43.96
N TYR A 2 13.12 -38.47 -43.07
CA TYR A 2 12.11 -37.44 -42.78
C TYR A 2 12.07 -36.30 -43.82
N ILE A 3 11.06 -35.41 -43.62
CA ILE A 3 10.89 -33.99 -44.03
C ILE A 3 10.06 -33.80 -45.32
N ASN A 4 8.77 -33.42 -45.29
CA ASN A 4 8.01 -32.28 -44.72
C ASN A 4 8.03 -31.01 -45.61
N THR A 5 6.87 -30.67 -46.19
CA THR A 5 6.50 -29.29 -46.58
C THR A 5 4.98 -29.11 -46.48
N SER A 6 4.52 -28.59 -45.34
CA SER A 6 3.18 -28.02 -45.15
C SER A 6 3.36 -26.70 -44.40
N THR A 7 3.33 -25.57 -45.11
CA THR A 7 3.23 -24.23 -44.50
C THR A 7 2.48 -23.28 -45.44
N ASN A 8 1.14 -23.28 -45.40
CA ASN A 8 0.39 -22.10 -45.88
C ASN A 8 -1.07 -21.98 -45.38
N SER A 9 -1.34 -22.18 -44.09
CA SER A 9 -2.69 -21.93 -43.54
C SER A 9 -2.73 -21.19 -42.19
N LYS A 10 -1.59 -20.64 -41.74
CA LYS A 10 -1.48 -20.07 -40.37
C LYS A 10 -1.47 -18.55 -40.27
N VAL A 11 -1.60 -17.81 -41.37
CA VAL A 11 -1.48 -16.33 -41.37
C VAL A 11 -2.83 -15.61 -41.41
N GLU A 12 -3.90 -16.22 -41.95
CA GLU A 12 -5.24 -15.58 -42.03
C GLU A 12 -6.02 -15.61 -40.70
N ASN A 13 -5.83 -16.62 -39.84
CA ASN A 13 -6.57 -16.72 -38.58
C ASN A 13 -6.08 -15.76 -37.47
N THR A 14 -4.88 -15.19 -37.60
CA THR A 14 -4.34 -14.24 -36.62
C THR A 14 -4.84 -12.81 -36.81
N HIS A 15 -5.19 -12.40 -38.03
CA HIS A 15 -5.74 -11.07 -38.30
C HIS A 15 -7.21 -10.95 -37.85
N ILE A 16 -8.02 -11.96 -38.14
CA ILE A 16 -9.44 -12.00 -37.74
C ILE A 16 -9.60 -11.97 -36.21
N SER A 17 -8.69 -12.61 -35.47
CA SER A 17 -8.73 -12.63 -34.01
C SER A 17 -8.27 -11.31 -33.37
N LEU A 18 -7.45 -10.51 -34.05
CA LEU A 18 -7.00 -9.20 -33.57
C LEU A 18 -8.04 -8.11 -33.86
N ASP A 19 -8.70 -8.18 -35.02
CA ASP A 19 -9.76 -7.24 -35.42
C ASP A 19 -11.04 -7.45 -34.59
N ILE A 20 -11.37 -8.70 -34.23
CA ILE A 20 -12.46 -8.99 -33.27
C ILE A 20 -12.09 -8.53 -31.86
N LEU A 21 -10.83 -8.67 -31.45
CA LEU A 21 -10.36 -8.15 -30.16
C LEU A 21 -10.41 -6.62 -30.15
N HIS A 22 -10.02 -5.95 -31.23
CA HIS A 22 -10.05 -4.50 -31.37
C HIS A 22 -11.49 -3.97 -31.48
N PHE A 23 -12.39 -4.68 -32.16
CA PHE A 23 -13.82 -4.35 -32.23
C PHE A 23 -14.57 -4.64 -30.93
N LEU A 24 -14.18 -5.68 -30.18
CA LEU A 24 -14.65 -5.89 -28.80
C LEU A 24 -14.06 -4.87 -27.83
N PHE A 25 -12.80 -4.43 -28.03
CA PHE A 25 -12.19 -3.39 -27.22
C PHE A 25 -12.82 -2.03 -27.50
N GLU A 26 -12.99 -1.63 -28.76
CA GLU A 26 -13.68 -0.40 -29.14
C GLU A 26 -15.18 -0.46 -28.85
N GLY A 27 -15.85 -1.58 -29.09
CA GLY A 27 -17.26 -1.77 -28.73
C GLY A 27 -17.47 -1.71 -27.22
N PHE A 28 -16.55 -2.29 -26.44
CA PHE A 28 -16.53 -2.14 -24.98
C PHE A 28 -16.19 -0.71 -24.57
N PHE A 29 -15.23 -0.03 -25.23
CA PHE A 29 -14.80 1.35 -24.92
C PHE A 29 -15.86 2.40 -25.27
N ILE A 30 -16.59 2.22 -26.38
CA ILE A 30 -17.68 3.09 -26.83
C ILE A 30 -18.94 2.87 -25.97
N SER A 31 -19.21 1.62 -25.57
CA SER A 31 -20.26 1.33 -24.60
C SER A 31 -19.87 1.80 -23.18
N PHE A 32 -18.58 1.88 -22.85
CA PHE A 32 -18.05 2.51 -21.64
C PHE A 32 -18.15 4.04 -21.69
N GLN A 33 -17.88 4.67 -22.83
CA GLN A 33 -17.92 6.12 -23.02
C GLN A 33 -19.33 6.71 -22.93
N ASN A 34 -20.35 5.95 -23.31
CA ASN A 34 -21.75 6.40 -23.29
C ASN A 34 -22.47 6.15 -21.94
N MET A 35 -21.81 5.53 -20.95
CA MET A 35 -22.44 5.09 -19.70
C MET A 35 -21.79 5.62 -18.41
N ILE A 36 -20.64 6.29 -18.50
CA ILE A 36 -20.08 7.03 -17.37
C ILE A 36 -20.65 8.45 -17.42
N GLY A 37 -21.25 8.92 -16.33
CA GLY A 37 -21.53 10.35 -16.20
C GLY A 37 -20.22 11.11 -16.40
N LEU A 38 -20.12 11.95 -17.44
CA LEU A 38 -18.96 12.84 -17.60
C LEU A 38 -18.70 13.66 -16.31
N GLU A 39 -19.77 13.90 -15.55
CA GLU A 39 -19.73 14.49 -14.22
C GLU A 39 -18.92 13.68 -13.19
N ASP A 40 -19.02 12.35 -13.21
CA ASP A 40 -18.39 11.46 -12.24
C ASP A 40 -16.89 11.29 -12.53
N VAL A 41 -16.53 11.21 -13.81
CA VAL A 41 -15.13 11.33 -14.26
C VAL A 41 -14.58 12.68 -13.85
N TYR A 42 -15.34 13.75 -14.07
CA TYR A 42 -14.92 15.10 -13.72
C TYR A 42 -14.66 15.25 -12.22
N LYS A 43 -15.53 14.71 -11.33
CA LYS A 43 -15.30 14.69 -9.87
C LYS A 43 -13.97 14.03 -9.49
N VAL A 44 -13.69 12.85 -10.04
CA VAL A 44 -12.44 12.11 -9.78
C VAL A 44 -11.22 12.87 -10.31
N VAL A 45 -11.31 13.43 -11.52
CA VAL A 45 -10.22 14.20 -12.13
C VAL A 45 -9.93 15.47 -11.34
N VAL A 46 -10.95 16.23 -10.95
CA VAL A 46 -10.80 17.46 -10.15
C VAL A 46 -10.13 17.19 -8.80
N ALA A 47 -10.44 16.06 -8.16
CA ALA A 47 -9.82 15.67 -6.88
C ALA A 47 -8.36 15.23 -7.03
N THR A 48 -8.03 14.61 -8.16
CA THR A 48 -6.72 13.98 -8.37
C THR A 48 -5.70 14.91 -9.05
N VAL A 49 -6.13 15.79 -9.96
CA VAL A 49 -5.23 16.71 -10.68
C VAL A 49 -4.33 17.51 -9.74
N PRO A 50 -4.82 18.16 -8.67
CA PRO A 50 -3.94 18.89 -7.73
C PRO A 50 -2.85 18.00 -7.11
N LEU A 51 -3.19 16.74 -6.83
CA LEU A 51 -2.26 15.77 -6.27
C LEU A 51 -1.17 15.39 -7.28
N TYR A 52 -1.54 15.14 -8.55
CA TYR A 52 -0.61 14.84 -9.62
C TYR A 52 0.25 16.05 -10.01
N VAL A 53 -0.29 17.27 -9.93
CA VAL A 53 0.50 18.50 -10.14
C VAL A 53 1.63 18.59 -9.12
N ALA A 54 1.35 18.37 -7.83
CA ALA A 54 2.39 18.36 -6.80
C ALA A 54 3.43 17.24 -7.04
N LEU A 55 2.99 16.06 -7.45
CA LEU A 55 3.87 14.94 -7.80
C LEU A 55 4.77 15.25 -9.00
N LEU A 56 4.21 15.82 -10.08
CA LEU A 56 4.95 16.20 -11.28
C LEU A 56 5.95 17.33 -11.00
N LEU A 57 5.60 18.29 -10.14
CA LEU A 57 6.53 19.32 -9.69
C LEU A 57 7.71 18.69 -8.92
N GLY A 58 7.44 17.73 -8.03
CA GLY A 58 8.49 16.97 -7.35
C GLY A 58 9.40 16.23 -8.33
N TYR A 59 8.81 15.49 -9.26
CA TYR A 59 9.56 14.74 -10.26
C TYR A 59 10.41 15.64 -11.18
N GLY A 60 9.78 16.67 -11.75
CA GLY A 60 10.40 17.62 -12.66
C GLY A 60 11.51 18.44 -12.01
N SER A 61 11.38 18.76 -10.72
CA SER A 61 12.40 19.51 -9.97
C SER A 61 13.77 18.82 -9.97
N VAL A 62 13.80 17.48 -9.99
CA VAL A 62 15.04 16.70 -9.98
C VAL A 62 15.45 16.32 -11.40
N ARG A 63 14.50 15.84 -12.22
CA ARG A 63 14.83 15.22 -13.53
C ARG A 63 14.95 16.21 -14.68
N TRP A 64 14.20 17.31 -14.66
CA TRP A 64 14.17 18.29 -15.74
C TRP A 64 14.85 19.60 -15.36
N CYS A 65 14.53 20.11 -14.17
CA CYS A 65 15.00 21.41 -13.72
C CYS A 65 16.31 21.34 -12.92
N HIS A 66 16.75 20.15 -12.50
CA HIS A 66 17.94 19.92 -11.67
C HIS A 66 18.07 20.88 -10.45
N ILE A 67 16.95 21.26 -9.85
CA ILE A 67 16.88 22.19 -8.71
C ILE A 67 17.44 21.55 -7.45
N PHE A 68 17.14 20.27 -7.22
CA PHE A 68 17.53 19.56 -6.01
C PHE A 68 18.57 18.48 -6.28
N THR A 69 19.59 18.43 -5.41
CA THR A 69 20.55 17.32 -5.35
C THR A 69 19.95 16.10 -4.64
N HIS A 70 20.58 14.93 -4.79
CA HIS A 70 20.12 13.70 -4.13
C HIS A 70 20.07 13.79 -2.60
N GLU A 71 21.02 14.52 -1.99
CA GLU A 71 21.07 14.78 -0.55
C GLU A 71 19.94 15.72 -0.10
N GLN A 72 19.67 16.77 -0.88
CA GLN A 72 18.57 17.70 -0.61
C GLN A 72 17.22 16.98 -0.71
N CYS A 73 17.05 16.06 -1.67
CA CYS A 73 15.85 15.23 -1.76
C CYS A 73 15.66 14.38 -0.50
N ASP A 74 16.73 13.81 0.07
CA ASP A 74 16.65 13.04 1.31
C ASP A 74 16.32 13.92 2.51
N ALA A 75 16.86 15.15 2.57
CA ALA A 75 16.49 16.13 3.59
C ALA A 75 15.01 16.51 3.52
N ILE A 76 14.48 16.77 2.31
CA ILE A 76 13.06 17.06 2.10
C ILE A 76 12.21 15.86 2.52
N ASN A 77 12.56 14.65 2.10
CA ASN A 77 11.83 13.44 2.48
C ASN A 77 11.83 13.23 3.99
N ARG A 78 12.94 13.49 4.69
CA ARG A 78 13.00 13.45 6.16
C ARG A 78 12.09 14.51 6.78
N PHE A 79 12.13 15.74 6.28
CA PHE A 79 11.22 16.80 6.74
C PHE A 79 9.75 16.37 6.61
N VAL A 80 9.40 15.82 5.45
CA VAL A 80 8.03 15.36 5.19
C VAL A 80 7.63 14.23 6.13
N CYS A 81 8.48 13.22 6.28
CA CYS A 81 8.23 12.04 7.10
C CYS A 81 8.21 12.32 8.61
N PHE A 82 9.00 13.26 9.11
CA PHE A 82 9.11 13.52 10.56
C PHE A 82 8.21 14.65 11.06
N PHE A 83 7.79 15.57 10.19
CA PHE A 83 6.98 16.72 10.59
C PHE A 83 5.62 16.77 9.89
N THR A 84 5.60 16.89 8.57
CA THR A 84 4.35 17.14 7.86
C THR A 84 3.39 15.94 7.91
N LEU A 85 3.86 14.73 7.61
CA LEU A 85 3.01 13.53 7.57
C LEU A 85 2.51 13.10 8.95
N PRO A 86 3.32 13.15 10.03
CA PRO A 86 2.83 12.90 11.37
C PRO A 86 1.76 13.90 11.79
N LEU A 87 1.96 15.21 11.59
CA LEU A 87 0.95 16.20 11.97
C LEU A 87 -0.30 16.11 11.11
N PHE A 88 -0.16 15.78 9.83
CA PHE A 88 -1.27 15.45 8.94
C PHE A 88 -2.08 14.25 9.42
N THR A 89 -1.39 13.17 9.79
CA THR A 89 -2.04 11.95 10.32
C THR A 89 -2.73 12.23 11.66
N PHE A 90 -2.10 13.04 12.51
CA PHE A 90 -2.66 13.43 13.81
C PHE A 90 -3.93 14.27 13.62
N GLU A 91 -3.91 15.26 12.74
CA GLU A 91 -5.08 16.10 12.43
C GLU A 91 -6.29 15.22 12.07
N PHE A 92 -6.13 14.29 11.12
CA PHE A 92 -7.24 13.42 10.74
C PHE A 92 -7.68 12.49 11.88
N THR A 93 -6.73 11.94 12.63
CA THR A 93 -7.02 10.95 13.66
C THR A 93 -7.68 11.56 14.90
N ALA A 94 -7.26 12.78 15.28
CA ALA A 94 -7.74 13.50 16.45
C ALA A 94 -9.22 13.91 16.35
N HIS A 95 -9.75 14.02 15.12
CA HIS A 95 -11.14 14.41 14.84
C HIS A 95 -12.08 13.21 14.64
N ILE A 96 -11.60 11.97 14.72
CA ILE A 96 -12.48 10.80 14.70
C ILE A 96 -13.20 10.69 16.04
N ASP A 97 -14.43 10.17 16.04
CA ASP A 97 -15.06 9.61 17.23
C ASP A 97 -14.75 8.10 17.35
N PRO A 98 -13.87 7.68 18.27
CA PRO A 98 -13.51 6.27 18.44
C PRO A 98 -14.68 5.41 18.94
N PHE A 99 -15.70 6.01 19.56
CA PHE A 99 -16.86 5.30 20.10
C PHE A 99 -17.94 5.04 19.06
N ASN A 100 -17.97 5.83 17.99
CA ASN A 100 -18.90 5.67 16.87
C ASN A 100 -18.19 5.22 15.58
N MET A 101 -17.21 4.31 15.72
CA MET A 101 -16.53 3.72 14.55
C MET A 101 -17.40 2.66 13.88
N ASN A 102 -17.26 2.51 12.55
CA ASN A 102 -17.99 1.48 11.83
C ASN A 102 -17.31 0.11 12.03
N TYR A 103 -17.72 -0.62 13.07
CA TYR A 103 -17.14 -1.93 13.41
C TYR A 103 -17.34 -2.98 12.31
N ARG A 104 -18.38 -2.86 11.49
CA ARG A 104 -18.58 -3.75 10.33
C ARG A 104 -17.51 -3.52 9.27
N PHE A 105 -17.16 -2.26 9.00
CA PHE A 105 -16.05 -1.90 8.12
C PHE A 105 -14.71 -2.42 8.64
N ILE A 106 -14.41 -2.21 9.94
CA ILE A 106 -13.18 -2.73 10.55
C ILE A 106 -13.13 -4.27 10.49
N GLY A 107 -14.26 -4.93 10.77
CA GLY A 107 -14.38 -6.38 10.65
C GLY A 107 -14.16 -6.89 9.23
N ALA A 108 -14.74 -6.21 8.23
CA ALA A 108 -14.55 -6.54 6.82
C ALA A 108 -13.09 -6.37 6.39
N ASP A 109 -12.43 -5.29 6.81
CA ASP A 109 -10.99 -5.10 6.54
C ASP A 109 -10.16 -6.22 7.18
N ALA A 110 -10.42 -6.58 8.44
CA ALA A 110 -9.74 -7.68 9.11
C ALA A 110 -9.93 -9.02 8.40
N ILE A 111 -11.15 -9.34 7.97
CA ILE A 111 -11.45 -10.57 7.22
C ILE A 111 -10.71 -10.56 5.87
N SER A 112 -10.69 -9.43 5.16
CA SER A 112 -9.96 -9.29 3.89
C SER A 112 -8.47 -9.61 4.07
N LYS A 113 -7.85 -9.07 5.13
CA LYS A 113 -6.43 -9.35 5.44
C LYS A 113 -6.20 -10.82 5.80
N VAL A 114 -7.09 -11.43 6.58
CA VAL A 114 -7.00 -12.87 6.92
C VAL A 114 -7.11 -13.74 5.67
N ILE A 115 -8.06 -13.44 4.76
CA ILE A 115 -8.20 -14.15 3.49
C ILE A 115 -6.91 -14.06 2.67
N ILE A 116 -6.34 -12.86 2.52
CA ILE A 116 -5.08 -12.65 1.81
C ILE A 116 -3.96 -13.49 2.45
N VAL A 117 -3.83 -13.48 3.78
CA VAL A 117 -2.80 -14.26 4.49
C VAL A 117 -2.98 -15.76 4.26
N ILE A 118 -4.21 -16.28 4.34
CA ILE A 118 -4.49 -17.71 4.11
C ILE A 118 -4.15 -18.11 2.67
N VAL A 119 -4.58 -17.32 1.69
CA VAL A 119 -4.30 -17.59 0.26
C VAL A 119 -2.80 -17.56 -0.02
N LEU A 120 -2.09 -16.57 0.53
CA LEU A 120 -0.63 -16.46 0.36
C LEU A 120 0.13 -17.56 1.11
N ALA A 121 -0.34 -17.99 2.28
CA ALA A 121 0.26 -19.10 3.02
C ALA A 121 0.07 -20.43 2.28
N PHE A 122 -1.12 -20.66 1.71
CA PHE A 122 -1.39 -21.83 0.86
C PHE A 122 -0.51 -21.79 -0.39
N TRP A 123 -0.43 -20.65 -1.07
CA TRP A 123 0.43 -20.49 -2.23
C TRP A 123 1.92 -20.70 -1.89
N ALA A 124 2.40 -20.17 -0.77
CA ALA A 124 3.78 -20.38 -0.32
C ALA A 124 4.09 -21.84 0.06
N ARG A 125 3.10 -22.61 0.53
CA ARG A 125 3.28 -24.00 0.94
C ARG A 125 3.16 -24.99 -0.21
N PHE A 126 2.26 -24.74 -1.17
CA PHE A 126 1.91 -25.71 -2.21
C PHE A 126 2.45 -25.37 -3.60
N SER A 127 2.93 -24.15 -3.83
CA SER A 127 3.51 -23.76 -5.12
C SER A 127 5.02 -23.94 -5.14
N SER A 128 5.54 -24.58 -6.19
CA SER A 128 7.00 -24.69 -6.44
C SER A 128 7.68 -23.33 -6.67
N LYS A 129 6.90 -22.29 -7.00
CA LYS A 129 7.35 -20.90 -7.18
C LYS A 129 7.07 -20.02 -5.95
N GLY A 130 6.39 -20.54 -4.94
CA GLY A 130 6.02 -19.81 -3.72
C GLY A 130 7.17 -19.79 -2.71
N SER A 131 7.44 -18.63 -2.12
CA SER A 131 8.40 -18.48 -1.01
C SER A 131 7.80 -17.58 0.06
N CYS A 132 8.18 -17.78 1.32
CA CYS A 132 7.81 -16.90 2.44
C CYS A 132 8.14 -15.43 2.12
N SER A 133 9.30 -15.18 1.49
CA SER A 133 9.69 -13.85 1.04
C SER A 133 8.71 -13.24 0.02
N TRP A 134 8.25 -14.05 -0.95
CA TRP A 134 7.27 -13.62 -1.93
C TRP A 134 5.87 -13.45 -1.33
N ALA A 135 5.49 -14.26 -0.33
CA ALA A 135 4.24 -14.08 0.40
C ALA A 135 4.23 -12.73 1.14
N ILE A 136 5.32 -12.36 1.81
CA ILE A 136 5.42 -11.06 2.51
C ILE A 136 5.36 -9.90 1.51
N THR A 137 6.09 -9.98 0.38
CA THR A 137 6.02 -8.97 -0.68
C THR A 137 4.60 -8.86 -1.24
N SER A 138 3.95 -9.98 -1.53
CA SER A 138 2.59 -10.00 -2.09
C SER A 138 1.55 -9.46 -1.12
N TYR A 139 1.69 -9.77 0.17
CA TYR A 139 0.86 -9.18 1.24
C TYR A 139 1.05 -7.67 1.28
N SER A 140 2.30 -7.20 1.31
CA SER A 140 2.62 -5.77 1.30
C SER A 140 2.00 -5.04 0.10
N LEU A 141 2.13 -5.61 -1.10
CA LEU A 141 1.55 -5.08 -2.35
C LEU A 141 0.02 -5.03 -2.33
N SER A 142 -0.64 -6.01 -1.72
CA SER A 142 -2.11 -6.07 -1.71
C SER A 142 -2.74 -5.21 -0.62
N THR A 143 -2.00 -4.90 0.46
CA THR A 143 -2.58 -4.38 1.70
C THR A 143 -2.14 -2.98 2.08
N LEU A 144 -0.90 -2.56 1.76
CA LEU A 144 -0.37 -1.29 2.24
C LEU A 144 -0.68 -0.13 1.29
N THR A 145 -1.78 0.55 1.55
CA THR A 145 -2.26 1.71 0.77
C THR A 145 -1.77 3.04 1.34
N ASN A 146 -1.67 4.06 0.49
CA ASN A 146 -1.52 5.46 0.92
C ASN A 146 -2.89 6.14 1.18
N SER A 147 -3.66 5.57 2.11
CA SER A 147 -5.07 5.92 2.35
C SER A 147 -5.30 7.40 2.69
N LEU A 148 -4.47 8.03 3.53
CA LEU A 148 -4.74 9.41 3.97
C LEU A 148 -4.41 10.46 2.91
N VAL A 149 -3.26 10.35 2.24
CA VAL A 149 -2.80 11.37 1.28
C VAL A 149 -3.65 11.35 0.01
N VAL A 150 -3.95 10.16 -0.50
CA VAL A 150 -4.70 10.01 -1.77
C VAL A 150 -6.17 9.69 -1.53
N GLY A 151 -6.48 8.86 -0.53
CA GLY A 151 -7.85 8.39 -0.30
C GLY A 151 -8.80 9.45 0.24
N VAL A 152 -8.36 10.30 1.17
CA VAL A 152 -9.24 11.33 1.73
C VAL A 152 -9.72 12.31 0.67
N PRO A 153 -8.86 12.96 -0.14
CA PRO A 153 -9.32 13.86 -1.20
C PRO A 153 -10.24 13.17 -2.21
N LEU A 154 -9.92 11.91 -2.56
CA LEU A 154 -10.66 11.13 -3.54
C LEU A 154 -12.07 10.76 -3.04
N VAL A 155 -12.17 10.15 -1.86
CA VAL A 155 -13.45 9.75 -1.27
C VAL A 155 -14.31 10.98 -0.95
N ARG A 156 -13.70 12.06 -0.47
CA ARG A 156 -14.38 13.34 -0.22
C ARG A 156 -15.06 13.88 -1.48
N ALA A 157 -14.42 13.77 -2.64
CA ALA A 157 -14.95 14.26 -3.90
C ALA A 157 -16.02 13.34 -4.51
N MET A 158 -15.90 12.04 -4.31
CA MET A 158 -16.81 11.05 -4.90
C MET A 158 -18.07 10.79 -4.06
N TYR A 159 -17.90 10.61 -2.74
CA TYR A 159 -18.98 10.22 -1.83
C TYR A 159 -19.31 11.29 -0.78
N GLY A 160 -18.52 12.37 -0.70
CA GLY A 160 -18.73 13.46 0.25
C GLY A 160 -17.97 13.30 1.58
N GLN A 161 -18.14 14.28 2.47
CA GLN A 161 -17.38 14.35 3.73
C GLN A 161 -17.72 13.24 4.72
N GLU A 162 -18.94 12.71 4.69
CA GLU A 162 -19.42 11.71 5.65
C GLU A 162 -18.57 10.42 5.61
N PHE A 163 -18.07 10.05 4.43
CA PHE A 163 -17.29 8.82 4.24
C PHE A 163 -15.79 9.00 4.46
N VAL A 164 -15.31 10.24 4.63
CA VAL A 164 -13.89 10.50 4.96
C VAL A 164 -13.50 9.78 6.26
N ASN A 165 -14.40 9.75 7.23
CA ASN A 165 -14.17 9.06 8.50
C ASN A 165 -13.85 7.58 8.32
N LEU A 166 -14.47 6.87 7.36
CA LEU A 166 -14.14 5.47 7.07
C LEU A 166 -12.69 5.31 6.59
N VAL A 167 -12.23 6.20 5.71
CA VAL A 167 -10.87 6.19 5.20
C VAL A 167 -9.87 6.39 6.33
N VAL A 168 -10.14 7.36 7.21
CA VAL A 168 -9.28 7.62 8.36
C VAL A 168 -9.27 6.42 9.31
N GLN A 169 -10.43 5.85 9.64
CA GLN A 169 -10.54 4.63 10.47
C GLN A 169 -9.69 3.49 9.90
N GLY A 170 -9.82 3.20 8.61
CA GLY A 170 -9.02 2.17 7.94
C GLY A 170 -7.52 2.47 7.98
N SER A 171 -7.13 3.74 7.79
CA SER A 171 -5.71 4.14 7.85
C SER A 171 -5.10 3.97 9.24
N VAL A 172 -5.88 4.24 10.29
CA VAL A 172 -5.46 4.10 11.69
C VAL A 172 -5.24 2.63 12.04
N ILE A 173 -6.20 1.76 11.68
CA ILE A 173 -6.06 0.31 11.86
C ILE A 173 -4.89 -0.23 11.03
N GLN A 174 -4.70 0.27 9.80
CA GLN A 174 -3.55 -0.08 8.97
C GLN A 174 -2.21 0.28 9.62
N ALA A 175 -2.10 1.48 10.19
CA ALA A 175 -0.87 1.95 10.82
C ALA A 175 -0.56 1.22 12.14
N ILE A 176 -1.57 0.92 12.96
CA ILE A 176 -1.36 0.32 14.29
C ILE A 176 -1.33 -1.20 14.24
N VAL A 177 -2.30 -1.82 13.57
CA VAL A 177 -2.48 -3.28 13.61
C VAL A 177 -1.71 -3.94 12.47
N TRP A 178 -2.02 -3.57 11.23
CA TRP A 178 -1.47 -4.27 10.05
C TRP A 178 0.01 -4.01 9.84
N LEU A 179 0.47 -2.78 10.09
CA LEU A 179 1.90 -2.48 10.00
C LEU A 179 2.71 -3.19 11.09
N THR A 180 2.20 -3.26 12.32
CA THR A 180 2.83 -4.04 13.41
C THR A 180 2.92 -5.51 13.06
N GLY A 181 1.84 -6.08 12.51
CA GLY A 181 1.85 -7.46 12.03
C GLY A 181 2.89 -7.70 10.95
N LEU A 182 3.00 -6.79 9.98
CA LEU A 182 4.01 -6.88 8.92
C LEU A 182 5.44 -6.77 9.48
N LEU A 183 5.70 -5.80 10.36
CA LEU A 183 7.00 -5.62 11.01
C LEU A 183 7.40 -6.83 11.83
N PHE A 184 6.44 -7.43 12.55
CA PHE A 184 6.66 -8.66 13.29
C PHE A 184 7.10 -9.80 12.37
N VAL A 185 6.39 -10.02 11.26
CA VAL A 185 6.76 -11.07 10.29
C VAL A 185 8.12 -10.80 9.64
N LEU A 186 8.43 -9.53 9.33
CA LEU A 186 9.72 -9.12 8.78
C LEU A 186 10.88 -9.36 9.75
N GLU A 187 10.68 -9.04 11.03
CA GLU A 187 11.71 -9.25 12.07
C GLU A 187 11.91 -10.73 12.37
N CYS A 188 10.82 -11.51 12.43
CA CYS A 188 10.87 -12.97 12.53
C CYS A 188 11.64 -13.59 11.35
N ARG A 189 11.44 -13.10 10.13
CA ARG A 189 12.22 -13.58 8.97
C ARG A 189 13.70 -13.24 9.12
N ARG A 190 14.01 -12.01 9.54
CA ARG A 190 15.39 -11.56 9.73
C ARG A 190 16.09 -12.40 10.79
N SER A 191 15.46 -12.68 11.93
CA SER A 191 16.06 -13.50 12.99
C SER A 191 16.36 -14.92 12.50
N VAL A 192 15.41 -15.57 11.81
CA VAL A 192 15.62 -16.90 11.22
C VAL A 192 16.79 -16.91 10.23
N MET A 193 16.93 -15.86 9.42
CA MET A 193 18.03 -15.76 8.45
C MET A 193 19.39 -15.55 9.13
N THR A 194 19.43 -14.74 10.20
CA THR A 194 20.64 -14.53 11.00
C THR A 194 21.08 -15.82 11.68
N ASP A 195 20.14 -16.54 12.32
CA ASP A 195 20.43 -17.81 13.02
C ASP A 195 20.99 -18.87 12.05
N CYS A 196 20.44 -18.98 10.84
CA CYS A 196 20.98 -19.85 9.80
C CYS A 196 22.39 -19.44 9.33
N SER A 197 22.68 -18.14 9.24
CA SER A 197 24.00 -17.65 8.79
C SER A 197 25.10 -17.90 9.80
N VAL A 198 24.81 -17.78 11.10
CA VAL A 198 25.74 -18.08 12.19
C VAL A 198 26.08 -19.57 12.19
N ASN A 199 25.06 -20.44 12.11
CA ASN A 199 25.27 -21.89 12.06
C ASN A 199 26.12 -22.36 10.86
N VAL A 200 26.05 -21.69 9.70
CA VAL A 200 26.84 -22.05 8.51
C VAL A 200 28.28 -21.52 8.59
N THR A 201 28.51 -20.42 9.29
CA THR A 201 29.85 -19.83 9.45
C THR A 201 30.62 -20.59 10.52
N ASP A 202 29.98 -20.92 11.66
CA ASP A 202 30.57 -21.77 12.70
C ASP A 202 30.89 -23.18 12.18
N LEU A 203 30.14 -23.71 11.21
CA LEU A 203 30.44 -25.02 10.61
C LEU A 203 31.69 -25.02 9.72
N LYS A 204 32.08 -23.86 9.18
CA LYS A 204 33.30 -23.73 8.35
C LYS A 204 34.56 -23.49 9.18
N ASP A 205 34.40 -22.98 10.40
CA ASP A 205 35.52 -22.71 11.30
C ASP A 205 35.86 -23.92 12.22
N LEU A 206 35.08 -25.00 12.14
CA LEU A 206 35.17 -26.19 13.03
C LEU A 206 35.59 -27.49 12.32
N GLU A 207 36.46 -27.44 11.32
CA GLU A 207 37.21 -28.63 10.84
C GLU A 207 38.39 -28.97 11.78
N GLY A 208 38.14 -28.93 13.10
CA GLY A 208 39.13 -29.13 14.13
C GLY A 208 38.53 -29.12 15.53
N ASN A 209 38.26 -30.32 16.05
CA ASN A 209 37.84 -30.70 17.41
C ASN A 209 36.35 -30.74 17.77
N LEU A 210 36.04 -31.83 18.47
CA LEU A 210 34.77 -32.49 18.64
C LEU A 210 34.21 -32.25 20.05
N LYS A 211 32.90 -32.00 20.13
CA LYS A 211 31.99 -32.29 21.28
C LYS A 211 32.36 -31.72 22.66
N SER A 212 31.75 -30.57 23.00
CA SER A 212 31.18 -30.36 24.35
C SER A 212 30.14 -29.23 24.49
N ASP A 213 29.82 -28.42 23.47
CA ASP A 213 28.89 -27.28 23.64
C ASP A 213 27.62 -27.34 22.77
N VAL A 214 27.31 -28.50 22.19
CA VAL A 214 26.17 -28.67 21.26
C VAL A 214 24.81 -28.68 21.99
N GLU A 215 24.78 -28.88 23.32
CA GLU A 215 23.52 -28.87 24.08
C GLU A 215 23.16 -27.51 24.72
N GLN A 216 24.06 -26.52 24.68
CA GLN A 216 23.81 -25.19 25.27
C GLN A 216 23.55 -24.08 24.24
N ALA A 217 23.49 -24.41 22.95
CA ALA A 217 23.12 -23.50 21.86
C ALA A 217 21.74 -23.79 21.24
N ILE A 218 20.97 -24.73 21.81
CA ILE A 218 19.57 -25.03 21.41
C ILE A 218 18.57 -24.06 22.10
N GLY A 219 19.05 -23.22 23.03
CA GLY A 219 18.23 -22.42 23.96
C GLY A 219 18.03 -20.94 23.63
N ALA A 220 18.57 -20.40 22.54
CA ALA A 220 18.37 -18.98 22.18
C ALA A 220 17.35 -18.82 21.04
N ARG A 221 16.21 -19.52 21.12
CA ARG A 221 15.02 -19.07 20.40
C ARG A 221 14.80 -17.63 20.87
N SER A 222 15.04 -16.62 20.02
CA SER A 222 14.83 -15.23 20.43
C SER A 222 13.42 -15.18 21.03
N SER A 223 13.34 -14.91 22.33
CA SER A 223 12.07 -14.97 23.05
C SER A 223 11.01 -14.20 22.25
N LEU A 224 9.81 -14.75 22.05
CA LEU A 224 8.75 -14.00 21.37
C LEU A 224 8.56 -12.61 22.00
N VAL A 225 8.87 -12.48 23.30
CA VAL A 225 8.91 -11.22 24.03
C VAL A 225 10.01 -10.27 23.51
N SER A 226 11.22 -10.76 23.21
CA SER A 226 12.28 -9.92 22.65
C SER A 226 11.95 -9.44 21.23
N LEU A 227 11.39 -10.31 20.39
CA LEU A 227 10.89 -9.92 19.06
C LEU A 227 9.77 -8.88 19.17
N MET A 228 8.77 -9.12 20.02
CA MET A 228 7.70 -8.15 20.27
C MET A 228 8.24 -6.83 20.81
N LYS A 229 9.28 -6.84 21.64
CA LYS A 229 9.91 -5.62 22.16
C LYS A 229 10.63 -4.84 21.07
N VAL A 230 11.36 -5.50 20.17
CA VAL A 230 12.01 -4.87 19.01
C VAL A 230 10.98 -4.29 18.05
N VAL A 231 9.93 -5.04 17.74
CA VAL A 231 8.86 -4.61 16.83
C VAL A 231 8.09 -3.42 17.42
N SER A 232 7.75 -3.48 18.71
CA SER A 232 7.08 -2.38 19.41
C SER A 232 7.96 -1.13 19.45
N LEU A 233 9.28 -1.27 19.67
CA LEU A 233 10.20 -0.14 19.60
C LEU A 233 10.27 0.45 18.17
N LYS A 234 10.37 -0.38 17.13
CA LYS A 234 10.37 0.08 15.73
C LYS A 234 9.07 0.77 15.33
N LEU A 235 7.94 0.28 15.84
CA LEU A 235 6.65 0.91 15.65
C LEU A 235 6.58 2.26 16.38
N ALA A 236 7.04 2.33 17.62
CA ALA A 236 7.10 3.58 18.38
C ALA A 236 8.02 4.62 17.73
N MET A 237 9.08 4.17 17.04
CA MET A 237 9.95 5.05 16.26
C MET A 237 9.39 5.41 14.87
N ASN A 238 8.31 4.77 14.41
CA ASN A 238 7.68 5.12 13.14
C ASN A 238 6.84 6.40 13.28
N PRO A 239 7.13 7.47 12.51
CA PRO A 239 6.46 8.74 12.69
C PRO A 239 4.96 8.76 12.53
N ASN A 240 4.45 8.01 11.54
CA ASN A 240 3.01 7.94 11.29
C ASN A 240 2.31 7.09 12.36
N SER A 241 2.98 6.06 12.89
CA SER A 241 2.40 5.16 13.89
C SER A 241 2.22 5.83 15.24
N TYR A 242 3.25 6.52 15.76
CA TYR A 242 3.09 7.27 17.00
C TYR A 242 2.07 8.39 16.84
N SER A 243 1.99 9.03 15.67
CA SER A 243 1.00 10.07 15.39
C SER A 243 -0.43 9.53 15.47
N CYS A 244 -0.71 8.37 14.85
CA CYS A 244 -1.99 7.69 15.00
C CYS A 244 -2.32 7.38 16.47
N VAL A 245 -1.34 6.88 17.23
CA VAL A 245 -1.55 6.53 18.65
C VAL A 245 -1.88 7.78 19.47
N ILE A 246 -1.11 8.86 19.33
CA ILE A 246 -1.38 10.14 20.01
C ILE A 246 -2.73 10.70 19.56
N GLY A 247 -3.05 10.61 18.28
CA GLY A 247 -4.33 11.04 17.70
C GLY A 247 -5.53 10.30 18.31
N ILE A 248 -5.47 8.97 18.43
CA ILE A 248 -6.54 8.18 19.06
C ILE A 248 -6.65 8.49 20.55
N ILE A 249 -5.52 8.60 21.26
CA ILE A 249 -5.53 8.97 22.68
C ILE A 249 -6.22 10.33 22.85
N TRP A 250 -5.88 11.32 22.03
CA TRP A 250 -6.54 12.61 22.04
C TRP A 250 -8.03 12.51 21.68
N ALA A 251 -8.38 11.80 20.61
CA ALA A 251 -9.76 11.60 20.17
C ALA A 251 -10.62 10.94 21.26
N THR A 252 -10.09 9.94 21.96
CA THR A 252 -10.81 9.28 23.07
C THR A 252 -11.04 10.23 24.24
N ILE A 253 -10.04 11.05 24.61
CA ILE A 253 -10.16 12.05 25.68
C ILE A 253 -11.18 13.13 25.29
N SER A 254 -11.04 13.69 24.08
CA SER A 254 -11.92 14.73 23.55
C SER A 254 -13.38 14.29 23.52
N ASN A 255 -13.68 13.12 22.93
CA ASN A 255 -15.05 12.61 22.84
C ASN A 255 -15.62 12.17 24.19
N ARG A 256 -14.78 11.63 25.10
CA ARG A 256 -15.25 11.19 26.42
C ARG A 256 -15.57 12.34 27.36
N PHE A 257 -14.75 13.39 27.33
CA PHE A 257 -14.89 14.55 28.21
C PHE A 257 -15.53 15.76 27.53
N ASN A 258 -15.88 15.66 26.24
CA ASN A 258 -16.35 16.75 25.38
C ASN A 258 -15.42 17.98 25.45
N TRP A 259 -14.11 17.72 25.48
CA TRP A 259 -13.09 18.77 25.56
C TRP A 259 -12.60 19.14 24.16
N PRO A 260 -12.95 20.33 23.64
CA PRO A 260 -12.43 20.77 22.35
C PRO A 260 -10.91 20.95 22.44
N MET A 261 -10.21 20.72 21.33
CA MET A 261 -8.77 20.96 21.26
C MET A 261 -8.47 22.44 21.48
N PRO A 262 -7.50 22.81 22.35
CA PRO A 262 -7.13 24.21 22.50
C PRO A 262 -6.72 24.82 21.16
N GLU A 263 -7.27 25.98 20.83
CA GLU A 263 -7.06 26.64 19.52
C GLU A 263 -5.58 26.85 19.19
N MET A 264 -4.72 27.05 20.20
CA MET A 264 -3.27 27.17 20.01
C MET A 264 -2.64 25.89 19.46
N ILE A 265 -3.07 24.72 19.97
CA ILE A 265 -2.58 23.41 19.52
C ILE A 265 -3.18 23.10 18.16
N GLU A 266 -4.49 23.29 18.00
CA GLU A 266 -5.19 23.06 16.74
C GLU A 266 -4.59 23.89 15.60
N GLY A 267 -4.44 25.20 15.79
CA GLY A 267 -3.85 26.10 14.80
C GLY A 267 -2.41 25.71 14.44
N SER A 268 -1.61 25.29 15.43
CA SER A 268 -0.22 24.85 15.20
C SER A 268 -0.16 23.57 14.35
N VAL A 269 -1.02 22.58 14.67
CA VAL A 269 -1.15 21.34 13.89
C VAL A 269 -1.63 21.66 12.47
N LEU A 270 -2.67 22.49 12.36
CA LEU A 270 -3.35 22.82 11.11
C LEU A 270 -2.43 23.52 10.10
N ILE A 271 -1.54 24.40 10.54
CA ILE A 271 -0.57 25.08 9.66
C ILE A 271 0.32 24.06 8.95
N MET A 272 0.83 23.07 9.69
CA MET A 272 1.73 22.07 9.14
C MET A 272 0.98 20.97 8.37
N SER A 273 -0.18 20.55 8.86
CA SER A 273 -0.97 19.48 8.27
C SER A 273 -1.59 19.89 6.93
N LYS A 274 -2.00 21.16 6.75
CA LYS A 274 -2.47 21.70 5.47
C LYS A 274 -1.43 21.54 4.35
N ALA A 275 -0.14 21.59 4.67
CA ALA A 275 0.91 21.32 3.71
C ALA A 275 1.09 19.81 3.42
N GLY A 276 0.64 18.94 4.32
CA GLY A 276 0.92 17.50 4.35
C GLY A 276 0.55 16.75 3.08
N THR A 277 -0.63 16.97 2.49
CA THR A 277 -1.01 16.31 1.23
C THR A 277 -0.09 16.72 0.08
N GLY A 278 0.17 18.01 -0.07
CA GLY A 278 1.00 18.55 -1.15
C GLY A 278 2.47 18.13 -1.01
N THR A 279 3.04 18.25 0.20
CA THR A 279 4.43 17.86 0.47
C THR A 279 4.64 16.36 0.38
N ALA A 280 3.66 15.54 0.75
CA ALA A 280 3.70 14.10 0.58
C ALA A 280 3.71 13.70 -0.90
N MET A 281 2.85 14.31 -1.73
CA MET A 281 2.83 14.06 -3.17
C MET A 281 4.09 14.58 -3.86
N PHE A 282 4.61 15.74 -3.43
CA PHE A 282 5.89 16.25 -3.90
C PHE A 282 7.04 15.30 -3.55
N SER A 283 7.10 14.83 -2.30
CA SER A 283 8.07 13.84 -1.82
C SER A 283 7.98 12.51 -2.60
N MET A 284 6.76 12.09 -2.95
CA MET A 284 6.53 10.94 -3.84
C MET A 284 7.12 11.17 -5.25
N GLY A 285 7.00 12.39 -5.78
CA GLY A 285 7.63 12.80 -7.03
C GLY A 285 9.16 12.77 -6.97
N LEU A 286 9.76 13.29 -5.88
CA LEU A 286 11.20 13.18 -5.64
C LEU A 286 11.64 11.71 -5.56
N PHE A 287 10.87 10.88 -4.87
CA PHE A 287 11.13 9.44 -4.76
C PHE A 287 11.14 8.78 -6.14
N MET A 288 10.15 9.10 -6.99
CA MET A 288 10.06 8.59 -8.36
C MET A 288 11.23 9.04 -9.23
N ALA A 289 11.68 10.30 -9.09
CA ALA A 289 12.81 10.84 -9.84
C ALA A 289 14.16 10.23 -9.43
N LYS A 290 14.29 9.80 -8.16
CA LYS A 290 15.50 9.14 -7.66
C LYS A 290 15.68 7.70 -8.12
N GLN A 291 14.64 7.06 -8.67
CA GLN A 291 14.78 5.70 -9.20
C GLN A 291 15.55 5.75 -10.54
N GLU A 292 16.62 4.95 -10.67
CA GLU A 292 17.42 4.89 -11.90
C GLU A 292 16.62 4.30 -13.09
N LYS A 293 15.65 3.43 -12.79
CA LYS A 293 14.74 2.82 -13.76
C LYS A 293 13.31 2.87 -13.23
N LEU A 294 12.36 3.30 -14.07
CA LEU A 294 10.93 3.25 -13.73
C LEU A 294 10.43 1.80 -13.62
N ILE A 295 11.04 0.87 -14.36
CA ILE A 295 10.79 -0.57 -14.31
C ILE A 295 12.08 -1.26 -13.87
N ALA A 296 12.26 -1.45 -12.57
CA ALA A 296 13.46 -2.10 -12.05
C ALA A 296 13.39 -3.64 -12.15
N CYS A 297 12.18 -4.21 -12.07
CA CYS A 297 11.97 -5.65 -11.86
C CYS A 297 11.43 -6.44 -13.08
N GLY A 298 11.41 -5.83 -14.28
CA GLY A 298 10.87 -6.44 -15.49
C GLY A 298 9.33 -6.42 -15.59
N THR A 299 8.80 -6.72 -16.77
CA THR A 299 7.37 -6.54 -17.10
C THR A 299 6.46 -7.52 -16.35
N THR A 300 6.85 -8.79 -16.22
CA THR A 300 6.04 -9.83 -15.56
C THR A 300 5.78 -9.52 -14.08
N LEU A 301 6.82 -9.09 -13.35
CA LEU A 301 6.69 -8.76 -11.93
C LEU A 301 5.95 -7.45 -11.70
N THR A 302 6.07 -6.50 -12.64
CA THR A 302 5.28 -5.27 -12.63
C THR A 302 3.79 -5.56 -12.81
N MET A 303 3.44 -6.42 -13.79
CA MET A 303 2.05 -6.86 -13.99
C MET A 303 1.51 -7.59 -12.76
N LEU A 304 2.32 -8.46 -12.13
CA LEU A 304 1.94 -9.11 -10.88
C LEU A 304 1.64 -8.09 -9.77
N ALA A 305 2.48 -7.07 -9.60
CA ALA A 305 2.27 -6.05 -8.58
C ALA A 305 0.99 -5.24 -8.82
N ILE A 306 0.72 -4.85 -10.07
CA ILE A 306 -0.50 -4.13 -10.46
C ILE A 306 -1.73 -5.00 -10.22
N VAL A 307 -1.69 -6.28 -10.61
CA VAL A 307 -2.82 -7.22 -10.42
C VAL A 307 -3.09 -7.44 -8.93
N LEU A 308 -2.05 -7.71 -8.13
CA LEU A 308 -2.22 -7.86 -6.68
C LEU A 308 -2.79 -6.60 -6.05
N LYS A 309 -2.32 -5.42 -6.50
CA LYS A 309 -2.73 -4.16 -5.91
C LYS A 309 -4.16 -3.76 -6.25
N PHE A 310 -4.50 -3.73 -7.55
CA PHE A 310 -5.75 -3.16 -8.04
C PHE A 310 -6.86 -4.19 -8.26
N PHE A 311 -6.54 -5.50 -8.25
CA PHE A 311 -7.56 -6.54 -8.37
C PHE A 311 -7.65 -7.38 -7.11
N ALA A 312 -6.55 -7.93 -6.59
CA ALA A 312 -6.63 -8.84 -5.44
C ALA A 312 -7.05 -8.11 -4.14
N GLY A 313 -6.52 -6.91 -3.88
CA GLY A 313 -6.95 -6.07 -2.77
C GLY A 313 -8.46 -5.76 -2.81
N PRO A 314 -8.95 -5.10 -3.88
CA PRO A 314 -10.38 -4.81 -4.07
C PRO A 314 -11.31 -6.02 -4.07
N ALA A 315 -10.91 -7.12 -4.73
CA ALA A 315 -11.73 -8.32 -4.76
C ALA A 315 -11.89 -8.96 -3.37
N THR A 316 -10.81 -9.08 -2.60
CA THR A 316 -10.89 -9.63 -1.24
C THR A 316 -11.65 -8.71 -0.30
N MET A 317 -11.53 -7.39 -0.46
CA MET A 317 -12.32 -6.41 0.28
C MET A 317 -13.81 -6.54 -0.05
N ALA A 318 -14.18 -6.66 -1.33
CA ALA A 318 -15.57 -6.85 -1.75
C ALA A 318 -16.19 -8.12 -1.15
N ILE A 319 -15.47 -9.26 -1.25
CA ILE A 319 -15.91 -10.54 -0.65
C ILE A 319 -16.13 -10.39 0.86
N SER A 320 -15.22 -9.70 1.54
CA SER A 320 -15.28 -9.53 2.99
C SER A 320 -16.40 -8.59 3.43
N CYS A 321 -16.66 -7.52 2.67
CA CYS A 321 -17.76 -6.62 2.93
C CYS A 321 -19.12 -7.33 2.75
N ILE A 322 -19.26 -8.14 1.69
CA ILE A 322 -20.46 -8.97 1.47
C ILE A 322 -20.64 -9.97 2.62
N ALA A 323 -19.56 -10.63 3.06
CA ALA A 323 -19.61 -11.58 4.16
C ALA A 323 -20.06 -10.96 5.51
N VAL A 324 -19.73 -9.69 5.74
CA VAL A 324 -20.15 -8.94 6.94
C VAL A 324 -21.51 -8.24 6.77
N GLY A 325 -22.08 -8.27 5.55
CA GLY A 325 -23.36 -7.62 5.23
C GLY A 325 -23.27 -6.10 5.11
N LEU A 326 -22.13 -5.56 4.67
CA LEU A 326 -21.99 -4.16 4.27
C LEU A 326 -22.62 -3.93 2.90
N HIS A 327 -23.41 -2.87 2.77
CA HIS A 327 -24.13 -2.50 1.56
C HIS A 327 -24.01 -1.00 1.29
N GLY A 328 -24.36 -0.58 0.08
CA GLY A 328 -24.38 0.83 -0.34
C GLY A 328 -22.99 1.48 -0.35
N ASP A 329 -22.94 2.77 -0.04
CA ASP A 329 -21.72 3.56 -0.22
C ASP A 329 -20.58 3.15 0.71
N VAL A 330 -20.86 2.56 1.88
CA VAL A 330 -19.82 2.02 2.77
C VAL A 330 -19.04 0.89 2.10
N LEU A 331 -19.74 0.00 1.37
CA LEU A 331 -19.11 -1.06 0.58
C LEU A 331 -18.26 -0.46 -0.55
N ARG A 332 -18.82 0.51 -1.29
CA ARG A 332 -18.13 1.15 -2.42
C ARG A 332 -16.85 1.87 -1.99
N VAL A 333 -16.92 2.63 -0.90
CA VAL A 333 -15.78 3.33 -0.29
C VAL A 333 -14.72 2.33 0.20
N ALA A 334 -15.13 1.22 0.82
CA ALA A 334 -14.19 0.18 1.26
C ALA A 334 -13.39 -0.42 0.09
N ILE A 335 -14.08 -0.73 -1.02
CA ILE A 335 -13.46 -1.26 -2.24
C ILE A 335 -12.50 -0.23 -2.84
N ILE A 336 -12.94 1.03 -3.00
CA ILE A 336 -12.10 2.11 -3.53
C ILE A 336 -10.87 2.34 -2.66
N GLN A 337 -11.03 2.33 -1.33
CA GLN A 337 -9.91 2.50 -0.41
C GLN A 337 -8.84 1.43 -0.59
N SER A 338 -9.24 0.17 -0.83
CA SER A 338 -8.29 -0.92 -1.07
C SER A 338 -7.54 -0.80 -2.41
N ALA A 339 -8.15 -0.14 -3.40
CA ALA A 339 -7.54 0.14 -4.71
C ALA A 339 -6.57 1.33 -4.69
N ILE A 340 -6.50 2.11 -3.61
CA ILE A 340 -5.61 3.29 -3.49
C ILE A 340 -4.15 2.86 -3.65
N PRO A 341 -3.31 3.67 -4.34
CA PRO A 341 -1.92 3.34 -4.63
C PRO A 341 -1.10 2.97 -3.40
N GLN A 342 -0.03 2.24 -3.66
CA GLN A 342 0.88 1.71 -2.65
C GLN A 342 1.55 2.84 -1.84
N SER A 343 1.71 2.64 -0.53
CA SER A 343 2.45 3.57 0.32
C SER A 343 3.97 3.48 0.11
N ILE A 344 4.68 4.62 0.14
CA ILE A 344 6.15 4.70 0.13
C ILE A 344 6.76 3.94 1.31
N THR A 345 6.07 3.89 2.45
CA THR A 345 6.54 3.17 3.64
C THR A 345 6.78 1.69 3.37
N SER A 346 5.99 1.08 2.49
CA SER A 346 6.17 -0.32 2.09
C SER A 346 7.51 -0.55 1.39
N PHE A 347 7.93 0.36 0.52
CA PHE A 347 9.25 0.32 -0.12
C PHE A 347 10.39 0.55 0.89
N ILE A 348 10.23 1.49 1.83
CA ILE A 348 11.25 1.76 2.85
C ILE A 348 11.53 0.49 3.65
N TYR A 349 10.48 -0.22 4.10
CA TYR A 349 10.64 -1.48 4.81
C TYR A 349 11.19 -2.60 3.92
N ALA A 350 10.75 -2.70 2.66
CA ALA A 350 11.33 -3.64 1.71
C ALA A 350 12.83 -3.42 1.52
N LYS A 351 13.29 -2.17 1.46
CA LYS A 351 14.72 -1.84 1.36
C LYS A 351 15.47 -2.14 2.65
N GLU A 352 14.92 -1.77 3.82
CA GLU A 352 15.52 -2.05 5.12
C GLU A 352 15.71 -3.55 5.36
N TYR A 353 14.70 -4.36 5.00
CA TYR A 353 14.70 -5.81 5.23
C TYR A 353 15.19 -6.63 4.03
N GLY A 354 15.67 -5.99 2.95
CA GLY A 354 16.20 -6.66 1.76
C GLY A 354 15.17 -7.51 1.01
N LEU A 355 13.90 -7.10 0.98
CA LEU A 355 12.79 -7.86 0.41
C LEU A 355 12.24 -7.26 -0.88
N HIS A 356 12.81 -7.67 -2.01
CA HIS A 356 12.33 -7.27 -3.35
C HIS A 356 12.04 -5.75 -3.47
N PRO A 357 12.96 -4.85 -3.06
CA PRO A 357 12.73 -3.41 -3.06
C PRO A 357 12.35 -2.89 -4.46
N ASP A 358 12.90 -3.50 -5.52
CA ASP A 358 12.64 -3.15 -6.92
C ASP A 358 11.19 -3.41 -7.34
N VAL A 359 10.54 -4.44 -6.80
CA VAL A 359 9.13 -4.74 -7.08
C VAL A 359 8.27 -3.67 -6.41
N LEU A 360 8.55 -3.33 -5.15
CA LEU A 360 7.76 -2.35 -4.41
C LEU A 360 7.97 -0.92 -4.92
N SER A 361 9.19 -0.53 -5.34
CA SER A 361 9.41 0.79 -5.95
C SER A 361 8.62 0.92 -7.25
N THR A 362 8.68 -0.11 -8.10
CA THR A 362 7.93 -0.16 -9.36
C THR A 362 6.41 -0.12 -9.08
N ALA A 363 5.93 -0.85 -8.08
CA ALA A 363 4.52 -0.85 -7.69
C ALA A 363 4.04 0.52 -7.17
N VAL A 364 4.88 1.26 -6.44
CA VAL A 364 4.58 2.63 -6.00
C VAL A 364 4.46 3.55 -7.21
N VAL A 365 5.42 3.51 -8.13
CA VAL A 365 5.44 4.38 -9.32
C VAL A 365 4.30 4.07 -10.29
N PHE A 366 4.17 2.80 -10.72
CA PHE A 366 3.09 2.40 -11.62
C PHE A 366 1.73 2.45 -10.94
N GLY A 367 1.66 2.16 -9.64
CA GLY A 367 0.45 2.35 -8.86
C GLY A 367 -0.05 3.78 -8.97
N MET A 368 0.83 4.76 -8.79
CA MET A 368 0.44 6.16 -8.95
C MET A 368 -0.08 6.49 -10.35
N ILE A 369 0.55 6.00 -11.41
CA ILE A 369 0.11 6.28 -12.79
C ILE A 369 -1.22 5.58 -13.09
N ALA A 370 -1.36 4.32 -12.67
CA ALA A 370 -2.55 3.51 -12.92
C ALA A 370 -3.75 3.87 -12.02
N THR A 371 -3.53 4.60 -10.93
CA THR A 371 -4.60 4.93 -9.97
C THR A 371 -5.76 5.66 -10.62
N LEU A 372 -5.49 6.73 -11.38
CA LEU A 372 -6.56 7.54 -11.98
C LEU A 372 -7.48 6.72 -12.89
N PRO A 373 -6.99 5.98 -13.92
CA PRO A 373 -7.87 5.19 -14.77
C PRO A 373 -8.56 4.05 -14.01
N VAL A 374 -7.87 3.43 -13.04
CA VAL A 374 -8.48 2.37 -12.23
C VAL A 374 -9.60 2.92 -11.34
N MET A 375 -9.42 4.10 -10.74
CA MET A 375 -10.44 4.72 -9.88
C MET A 375 -11.67 5.14 -10.67
N VAL A 376 -11.48 5.71 -11.85
CA VAL A 376 -12.59 6.03 -12.76
C VAL A 376 -13.36 4.77 -13.14
N GLY A 377 -12.65 3.71 -13.52
CA GLY A 377 -13.27 2.42 -13.88
C GLY A 377 -14.02 1.78 -12.71
N LEU A 378 -13.40 1.74 -11.51
CA LEU A 378 -14.04 1.20 -10.31
C LEU A 378 -15.26 2.02 -9.89
N TYR A 379 -15.19 3.35 -10.00
CA TYR A 379 -16.32 4.21 -9.65
C TYR A 379 -17.52 3.94 -10.54
N ALA A 380 -17.31 3.89 -11.86
CA ALA A 380 -18.37 3.58 -12.82
C ALA A 380 -18.98 2.19 -12.61
N VAL A 381 -18.15 1.17 -12.33
CA VAL A 381 -18.64 -0.19 -12.07
C VAL A 381 -19.42 -0.28 -10.76
N LEU A 382 -18.97 0.41 -9.71
CA LEU A 382 -19.59 0.38 -8.39
C LEU A 382 -20.90 1.16 -8.31
N GLU A 383 -21.08 2.21 -9.11
CA GLU A 383 -22.38 2.89 -9.24
C GLU A 383 -23.42 2.00 -9.94
N PHE A 384 -22.99 1.08 -10.81
CA PHE A 384 -23.86 0.14 -11.48
C PHE A 384 -24.35 -1.00 -10.55
N LEU A 385 -23.53 -1.37 -9.56
CA LEU A 385 -23.91 -2.25 -8.47
C LEU A 385 -24.80 -1.47 -7.48
N HIS A 386 -26.11 -1.44 -7.76
CA HIS A 386 -27.15 -0.87 -6.90
C HIS A 386 -27.26 -1.60 -5.57
#